data_AF-A0A2M7CQ53-F1
#
_entry.id   AF-A0A2M7CQ53-F1
#
_cell.length_a   1.000
_cell.length_b   1.000
_cell.length_c   1.000
_cell.angle_alpha   90.00
_cell.angle_beta   90.00
_cell.angle_gamma   90.00
#
_symmetry.space_group_name_H-M   'P 1'
#
loop_
_entity.id
_entity.type
_entity.pdbx_description
1 polymer ?
#
loop_
_entity_poly.entity_id
_entity_poly.type
_entity_poly.pdbx_seq_one_letter_code
_entity_poly.pdbx_strand_id
1 'polypeptide(L)'
;MIFFNVLKDKYLRVVFILSFLILFFLSLVSFVKLADISSPLIIHFDVYQGIDFFGGKMEIFGILFSAFVMILINFFLADFLYHRQRFLSYIFSFGSLWITILILISMGVIISIN
;
A
#
# COMPACT_ATOMS: atom_id res chain seq x y z
N MET A 1 -2.67 -3.74 28.63
CA MET A 1 -2.19 -2.62 27.77
C MET A 1 -1.37 -3.25 26.64
N ILE A 2 -1.93 -3.33 25.43
CA ILE A 2 -1.27 -3.96 24.27
C ILE A 2 -0.17 -3.01 23.82
N PHE A 3 1.04 -3.17 24.36
CA PHE A 3 2.21 -2.47 23.84
C PHE A 3 2.81 -3.29 22.70
N PHE A 4 2.67 -2.80 21.47
CA PHE A 4 3.33 -3.39 20.31
C PHE A 4 4.85 -3.25 20.47
N ASN A 5 5.55 -4.38 20.41
CA ASN A 5 6.99 -4.51 20.49
C ASN A 5 7.67 -3.88 19.27
N VAL A 6 7.03 -3.94 18.10
CA VAL A 6 7.49 -3.30 16.85
C VAL A 6 7.71 -1.79 17.05
N LEU A 7 6.88 -1.14 17.87
CA LEU A 7 6.97 0.30 18.13
C LEU A 7 8.15 0.68 19.03
N LYS A 8 8.76 -0.27 19.74
CA LYS A 8 9.95 -0.02 20.56
C LYS A 8 11.21 -0.01 19.71
N ASP A 9 11.26 -0.83 18.66
CA ASP A 9 12.37 -0.90 17.72
C ASP A 9 12.35 0.30 16.77
N LYS A 10 13.45 1.07 16.73
CA LYS A 10 13.53 2.28 15.91
C LYS A 10 13.38 1.96 14.43
N TYR A 11 13.98 0.87 13.94
CA TYR A 11 13.97 0.54 12.52
C TYR A 11 12.60 0.08 12.08
N LEU A 12 12.02 -0.91 12.79
CA LEU A 12 10.69 -1.42 12.44
C LEU A 12 9.61 -0.33 12.53
N ARG A 13 9.68 0.50 13.59
CA ARG A 13 8.77 1.64 13.74
C ARG A 13 8.86 2.60 12.56
N VAL A 14 10.08 2.98 12.15
CA VAL A 14 10.28 3.90 11.02
C VAL A 14 9.74 3.29 9.72
N VAL A 15 10.02 2.01 9.47
CA VAL A 15 9.56 1.31 8.25
C VAL A 15 8.04 1.25 8.16
N PHE A 16 7.35 0.92 9.26
CA PHE A 16 5.87 0.91 9.27
C PHE A 16 5.28 2.31 9.16
N ILE A 17 5.81 3.30 9.89
CA ILE A 17 5.36 4.69 9.78
C ILE A 17 5.51 5.17 8.34
N LEU A 18 6.65 4.89 7.70
CA LEU A 18 6.88 5.27 6.31
C LEU A 18 5.89 4.57 5.36
N SER A 19 5.64 3.28 5.55
CA SER A 19 4.68 2.51 4.75
C SER A 19 3.26 3.09 4.87
N PHE A 20 2.80 3.38 6.10
CA PHE A 20 1.49 3.98 6.32
C PHE A 20 1.40 5.41 5.79
N LEU A 21 2.45 6.22 5.94
CA LEU A 21 2.48 7.59 5.40
C LEU A 21 2.40 7.58 3.88
N ILE A 22 3.19 6.75 3.20
CA ILE A 22 3.17 6.64 1.74
C ILE A 22 1.76 6.23 1.27
N LEU A 23 1.17 5.20 1.90
CA LEU A 23 -0.18 4.76 1.53
C LEU A 23 -1.25 5.83 1.79
N PHE A 24 -1.13 6.56 2.90
CA PHE A 24 -2.03 7.67 3.22
C PHE A 24 -1.94 8.79 2.18
N PHE A 25 -0.73 9.22 1.84
CA PHE A 25 -0.52 10.24 0.80
C PHE A 25 -1.02 9.77 -0.57
N LEU A 26 -0.76 8.51 -0.95
CA LEU A 26 -1.30 7.92 -2.18
C LEU A 26 -2.82 8.00 -2.19
N SER A 27 -3.47 7.56 -1.11
CA SER A 27 -4.93 7.57 -1.00
C SER A 27 -5.49 8.98 -1.13
N LEU A 28 -4.84 9.97 -0.52
CA LEU A 28 -5.24 11.38 -0.61
C LEU A 28 -5.06 11.93 -2.02
N VAL A 29 -3.91 11.67 -2.66
CA VAL A 29 -3.65 12.11 -4.03
C VAL A 29 -4.62 11.46 -5.02
N SER A 30 -4.85 10.15 -4.89
CA SER A 30 -5.83 9.43 -5.71
C SER A 30 -7.23 9.97 -5.53
N PHE A 31 -7.64 10.26 -4.30
CA PHE A 31 -8.94 10.88 -4.03
C PHE A 31 -9.06 12.24 -4.72
N VAL A 32 -8.09 13.14 -4.54
CA VAL A 32 -8.14 14.48 -5.14
C VAL A 32 -8.10 14.44 -6.67
N LYS A 33 -7.27 13.57 -7.27
CA LYS A 33 -7.09 13.52 -8.72
C LYS A 33 -8.21 12.79 -9.46
N LEU A 34 -8.81 11.79 -8.83
CA LEU A 34 -9.79 10.92 -9.49
C LEU A 34 -11.23 11.20 -9.04
N ALA A 35 -11.45 12.08 -8.05
CA ALA A 35 -12.79 12.42 -7.56
C ALA A 35 -13.70 13.01 -8.64
N ASP A 36 -13.17 13.83 -9.56
CA ASP A 36 -13.97 14.55 -10.55
C ASP A 36 -14.18 13.77 -11.85
N ILE A 37 -13.51 12.63 -12.02
CA ILE A 37 -13.64 11.82 -13.22
C ILE A 37 -14.93 10.99 -13.12
N SER A 38 -15.88 11.26 -14.03
CA SER A 38 -17.15 10.52 -14.16
C SER A 38 -17.10 9.39 -15.18
N SER A 39 -16.04 9.35 -16.00
CA SER A 39 -15.81 8.30 -17.01
C SER A 39 -15.16 7.06 -16.38
N PRO A 40 -15.25 5.88 -17.03
CA PRO A 40 -14.50 4.70 -16.63
C PRO A 40 -13.01 5.02 -16.60
N LEU A 41 -12.34 4.66 -15.51
CA LEU A 41 -10.92 4.87 -15.29
C LEU A 41 -10.13 3.73 -15.93
N ILE A 42 -9.05 4.08 -16.60
CA ILE A 42 -8.09 3.13 -17.15
C ILE A 42 -7.25 2.62 -15.97
N ILE A 43 -7.48 1.37 -15.58
CA ILE A 43 -6.78 0.75 -14.44
C ILE A 43 -5.61 -0.12 -14.93
N HIS A 44 -5.74 -0.74 -16.10
CA HIS A 44 -4.66 -1.47 -16.74
C HIS A 44 -4.61 -1.15 -18.24
N PHE A 45 -3.40 -1.13 -18.76
CA PHE A 45 -3.13 -1.00 -20.18
C PHE A 45 -1.91 -1.84 -20.53
N ASP A 46 -1.95 -2.49 -21.67
CA ASP A 46 -0.85 -3.26 -22.24
C ASP A 46 -0.31 -2.50 -23.47
N VAL A 47 1.02 -2.48 -23.63
CA VAL A 47 1.66 -1.73 -24.73
C VAL A 47 1.30 -2.33 -26.11
N TYR A 48 1.02 -3.63 -26.17
CA TYR A 48 0.71 -4.35 -27.41
C TYR A 48 -0.79 -4.41 -27.69
N GLN A 49 -1.64 -4.44 -26.66
CA GLN A 49 -3.11 -4.59 -26.80
C GLN A 49 -3.90 -3.31 -26.51
N GLY A 50 -3.27 -2.26 -25.99
CA GLY A 50 -3.94 -1.03 -25.57
C GLY A 50 -4.62 -1.18 -24.20
N ILE A 51 -5.68 -0.41 -23.97
CA ILE A 51 -6.43 -0.47 -22.70
C ILE A 51 -7.23 -1.76 -22.66
N ASP A 52 -6.95 -2.62 -21.69
CA ASP A 52 -7.60 -3.91 -21.50
C ASP A 52 -8.56 -3.93 -20.30
N PHE A 53 -8.36 -3.04 -19.32
CA PHE A 53 -9.20 -2.98 -18.13
C PHE A 53 -9.60 -1.55 -17.75
N PHE A 54 -10.91 -1.32 -17.85
CA PHE A 54 -11.58 -0.17 -17.28
C PHE A 54 -12.19 -0.54 -15.93
N GLY A 55 -12.06 0.35 -14.95
CA GLY A 55 -12.81 0.22 -13.70
C GLY A 55 -13.29 1.58 -13.19
N GLY A 56 -13.94 1.56 -12.05
CA GLY A 56 -14.42 2.75 -11.37
C GLY A 56 -13.52 3.14 -10.18
N LYS A 57 -14.04 4.09 -9.42
CA LYS A 57 -13.39 4.58 -8.19
C LYS A 57 -13.32 3.48 -7.12
N MET A 58 -14.32 2.59 -7.08
CA MET A 58 -14.38 1.50 -6.10
C MET A 58 -13.22 0.52 -6.26
N GLU A 59 -12.83 0.21 -7.48
CA GLU A 59 -11.72 -0.68 -7.80
C GLU A 59 -10.40 -0.07 -7.32
N ILE A 60 -10.20 1.22 -7.57
CA ILE A 60 -8.99 1.95 -7.12
C ILE A 60 -8.90 2.02 -5.60
N PHE A 61 -9.99 2.40 -4.92
CA PHE A 61 -10.01 2.38 -3.46
C PHE A 61 -9.92 0.95 -2.91
N GLY A 62 -10.37 -0.06 -3.66
CA GLY A 62 -10.19 -1.47 -3.35
C GLY A 62 -8.72 -1.89 -3.37
N ILE A 63 -7.94 -1.43 -4.36
CA ILE A 63 -6.49 -1.65 -4.41
C ILE A 63 -5.82 -1.00 -3.19
N LEU A 64 -6.12 0.26 -2.88
CA LEU A 64 -5.55 0.96 -1.73
C LEU A 64 -5.95 0.30 -0.40
N PHE A 65 -7.21 -0.13 -0.27
CA PHE A 65 -7.72 -0.81 0.92
C PHE A 65 -7.07 -2.20 1.10
N SER A 66 -6.91 -2.97 0.02
CA SER A 66 -6.22 -4.26 0.10
C SER A 66 -4.75 -4.09 0.54
N ALA A 67 -4.05 -3.08 0.01
CA ALA A 67 -2.69 -2.75 0.46
C ALA A 67 -2.66 -2.36 1.94
N PHE A 68 -3.63 -1.58 2.42
CA PHE A 68 -3.76 -1.23 3.84
C PHE A 68 -3.92 -2.47 4.71
N VAL A 69 -4.81 -3.38 4.33
CA VAL A 69 -5.04 -4.66 5.04
C VAL A 69 -3.78 -5.51 5.05
N MET A 70 -3.05 -5.61 3.93
CA MET A 70 -1.78 -6.35 3.87
C MET A 70 -0.72 -5.78 4.82
N ILE A 71 -0.56 -4.45 4.86
CA ILE A 71 0.39 -3.79 5.77
C ILE A 71 -0.03 -4.01 7.23
N LEU A 72 -1.32 -3.96 7.54
CA LEU A 72 -1.83 -4.29 8.88
C LEU A 72 -1.52 -5.72 9.28
N ILE A 73 -1.78 -6.69 8.40
CA ILE A 73 -1.47 -8.11 8.66
C ILE A 73 0.03 -8.27 8.93
N ASN A 74 0.88 -7.67 8.10
CA ASN A 74 2.32 -7.72 8.29
C ASN A 74 2.78 -7.02 9.58
N PHE A 75 2.11 -5.95 10.00
CA PHE A 75 2.37 -5.29 11.28
C PHE A 75 2.12 -6.24 12.46
N PHE A 76 0.96 -6.92 12.48
CA PHE A 76 0.65 -7.88 13.53
C PHE A 76 1.58 -9.10 13.50
N LEU A 77 1.92 -9.61 12.31
CA LEU A 77 2.87 -10.71 12.17
C LEU A 77 4.27 -10.31 12.64
N ALA A 78 4.73 -9.12 12.27
CA ALA A 78 6.01 -8.59 12.72
C ALA A 78 6.05 -8.44 14.25
N ASP A 79 4.94 -8.00 14.87
CA ASP A 79 4.84 -7.87 16.32
C ASP A 79 4.88 -9.21 17.05
N PHE A 80 4.07 -10.16 16.57
CA PHE A 80 4.03 -11.50 17.13
C PHE A 80 5.39 -12.21 17.02
N LEU A 81 6.08 -12.05 15.89
CA LEU A 81 7.35 -12.71 15.62
C LEU A 81 8.55 -11.97 16.23
N TYR A 82 8.40 -10.73 16.72
CA TYR A 82 9.51 -9.92 17.22
C TYR A 82 10.33 -10.63 18.30
N HIS A 83 9.65 -11.24 19.29
CA HIS A 83 10.32 -11.95 20.38
C HIS A 83 10.74 -13.38 20.03
N ARG A 84 10.03 -14.02 19.08
CA ARG A 84 10.30 -15.41 18.70
C ARG A 84 11.43 -15.52 17.68
N GLN A 85 11.39 -14.71 16.64
CA GLN A 85 12.33 -14.70 15.51
C GLN A 85 12.44 -13.28 14.93
N ARG A 86 13.40 -12.50 15.43
CA ARG A 86 13.62 -11.11 14.98
C ARG A 86 13.78 -11.00 13.47
N PHE A 87 14.50 -11.93 12.84
CA PHE A 87 14.72 -11.95 11.39
C PHE A 87 13.40 -11.94 10.59
N LEU A 88 12.42 -12.76 10.97
CA LEU A 88 11.11 -12.77 10.31
C LEU A 88 10.35 -11.45 10.53
N SER A 89 10.45 -10.86 11.72
CA SER A 89 9.82 -9.57 12.01
C SER A 89 10.33 -8.47 11.07
N TYR A 90 11.64 -8.46 10.78
CA TYR A 90 12.24 -7.59 9.77
C TYR A 90 11.73 -7.90 8.35
N ILE A 91 11.62 -9.16 7.96
CA ILE A 91 11.08 -9.55 6.65
C ILE A 91 9.66 -9.01 6.46
N PHE A 92 8.77 -9.18 7.43
CA PHE A 92 7.39 -8.68 7.33
C PHE A 92 7.31 -7.15 7.30
N SER A 93 8.16 -6.47 8.07
CA SER A 93 8.21 -5.00 8.08
C SER A 93 8.74 -4.44 6.75
N PHE A 94 9.91 -4.89 6.29
CA PHE A 94 10.47 -4.44 5.01
C PHE A 94 9.64 -4.91 3.81
N GLY A 95 9.02 -6.08 3.89
CA GLY A 95 8.05 -6.56 2.90
C GLY A 95 6.83 -5.63 2.78
N SER A 96 6.38 -5.05 3.90
CA SER A 96 5.30 -4.04 3.89
C SER A 96 5.70 -2.79 3.13
N LEU A 97 6.93 -2.31 3.36
CA LEU A 97 7.45 -1.15 2.63
C LEU A 97 7.60 -1.46 1.14
N TRP A 98 8.09 -2.65 0.80
CA TRP A 98 8.19 -3.11 -0.59
C TRP A 98 6.83 -3.14 -1.28
N ILE A 99 5.82 -3.74 -0.65
CA ILE A 99 4.42 -3.74 -1.17
C ILE A 99 3.94 -2.30 -1.37
N THR A 100 4.21 -1.41 -0.41
CA THR A 100 3.78 -0.01 -0.50
C THR A 100 4.43 0.71 -1.68
N ILE A 101 5.72 0.44 -1.96
CA ILE A 101 6.43 0.98 -3.13
C ILE A 101 5.83 0.45 -4.44
N LEU A 102 5.50 -0.84 -4.52
CA LEU A 102 4.84 -1.40 -5.71
C LEU A 102 3.47 -0.77 -5.95
N ILE A 103 2.68 -0.57 -4.90
CA ILE A 103 1.39 0.12 -4.97
C ILE A 103 1.59 1.58 -5.39
N LEU A 104 2.63 2.26 -4.90
CA LEU A 104 2.98 3.61 -5.32
C LEU A 104 3.22 3.70 -6.83
N ILE A 105 4.00 2.77 -7.37
CA ILE A 105 4.31 2.71 -8.81
C ILE A 105 3.03 2.45 -9.60
N SER A 106 2.24 1.44 -9.22
CA SER A 106 0.99 1.10 -9.89
C SER A 106 0.00 2.27 -9.90
N MET A 107 -0.22 2.91 -8.75
CA MET A 107 -1.10 4.06 -8.62
C MET A 107 -0.58 5.29 -9.37
N GLY A 108 0.74 5.51 -9.38
CA GLY A 108 1.36 6.58 -10.14
C GLY A 108 1.10 6.46 -11.63
N VAL A 109 1.17 5.24 -12.17
CA VAL A 109 0.84 4.96 -13.57
C VAL A 109 -0.65 5.21 -13.85
N ILE A 110 -1.55 4.69 -13.01
CA ILE A 110 -3.00 4.91 -13.16
C ILE A 110 -3.33 6.40 -13.17
N ILE A 111 -2.79 7.18 -12.24
CA ILE A 111 -3.03 8.63 -12.14
C ILE A 111 -2.41 9.39 -13.32
N SER A 112 -1.31 8.91 -13.90
CA SER A 112 -0.66 9.59 -15.02
C SER A 112 -1.42 9.44 -16.34
N ILE A 113 -2.23 8.39 -16.47
CA ILE A 113 -2.93 8.05 -17.72
C ILE A 113 -4.35 8.60 -17.74
N ASN A 114 -4.96 8.81 -16.56
CA ASN A 114 -6.30 9.36 -16.40
C ASN A 114 -6.26 10.86 -16.06
#